data_AF-A0A2V6A554-F1
#
_entry.id   AF-A0A2V6A554-F1
#
_cell.length_a   1.000
_cell.length_b   1.000
_cell.length_c   1.000
_cell.angle_alpha   90.00
_cell.angle_beta   90.00
_cell.angle_gamma   90.00
#
_symmetry.space_group_name_H-M   'P 1'
#
loop_
_entity.id
_entity.type
_entity.pdbx_description
1 polymer ?
#
loop_
_entity_poly.entity_id
_entity_poly.type
_entity_poly.pdbx_seq_one_letter_code
_entity_poly.pdbx_strand_id
1 'polypeptide(L)'
;MSMLAPIQVNAAEKLELLQRLDRYRTWNGLEDKRYCLACGRIIEGHDIVIVGGTRGTGPLRLVCPTKGCHSITMDWVIPTEQVLQRLSALEDQES
;
A
#
# COMPACT_ATOMS: atom_id res chain seq x y z
N MET A 1 -16.12 14.15 5.33
CA MET A 1 -14.77 13.67 5.73
C MET A 1 -13.75 14.46 4.93
N SER A 2 -12.75 15.07 5.57
CA SER A 2 -11.69 15.80 4.85
C SER A 2 -10.88 14.81 4.03
N MET A 3 -10.85 14.96 2.70
CA MET A 3 -9.90 14.24 1.87
C MET A 3 -8.51 14.77 2.21
N LEU A 4 -7.68 13.94 2.86
CA LEU A 4 -6.29 14.27 3.11
C LEU A 4 -5.55 14.18 1.78
N ALA A 5 -4.83 15.23 1.41
CA ALA A 5 -4.03 15.23 0.19
C ALA A 5 -2.84 14.24 0.32
N PRO A 6 -2.47 13.54 -0.76
CA PRO A 6 -1.23 12.80 -0.82
C PRO A 6 -0.02 13.69 -0.54
N ILE A 7 0.92 13.19 0.25
CA ILE A 7 2.22 13.83 0.50
C ILE A 7 3.23 13.24 -0.49
N GLN A 8 4.04 14.11 -1.08
CA GLN A 8 5.19 13.70 -1.88
C GLN A 8 6.41 13.56 -0.97
N VAL A 9 7.06 12.40 -1.04
CA VAL A 9 8.29 12.08 -0.31
C VAL A 9 9.24 11.40 -1.27
N ASN A 10 10.55 11.47 -1.01
CA ASN A 10 11.52 10.74 -1.81
C ASN A 10 11.47 9.22 -1.52
N ALA A 11 12.17 8.41 -2.31
CA ALA A 11 12.13 6.95 -2.19
C ALA A 11 12.65 6.44 -0.83
N ALA A 12 13.73 7.03 -0.30
CA ALA A 12 14.30 6.63 0.99
C ALA A 12 13.35 6.95 2.15
N GLU A 13 12.81 8.18 2.15
CA GLU A 13 11.78 8.61 3.11
C GLU A 13 10.52 7.73 3.02
N LYS A 14 10.11 7.37 1.80
CA LYS A 14 8.95 6.48 1.59
C LYS A 14 9.16 5.12 2.24
N LEU A 15 10.32 4.51 2.01
CA LEU A 15 10.66 3.22 2.62
C LEU A 15 10.69 3.31 4.15
N GLU A 16 11.29 4.37 4.71
CA GLU A 16 11.31 4.59 6.16
C GLU A 16 9.88 4.73 6.72
N LEU A 17 9.01 5.48 6.04
CA LEU A 17 7.62 5.64 6.44
C LEU A 17 6.83 4.33 6.35
N LEU A 18 7.04 3.52 5.30
CA LEU A 18 6.42 2.20 5.17
C LEU A 18 6.85 1.30 6.34
N GLN A 19 8.14 1.21 6.62
CA GLN A 19 8.70 0.43 7.73
C GLN A 19 8.19 0.89 9.11
N ARG A 20 8.02 2.19 9.30
CA ARG A 20 7.58 2.77 10.59
C ARG A 20 6.07 2.66 10.83
N LEU A 21 5.26 2.76 9.76
CA LEU A 21 3.80 2.82 9.87
C LEU A 21 3.13 1.45 9.68
N ASP A 22 3.72 0.54 8.89
CA ASP A 22 3.28 -0.86 8.84
C ASP A 22 4.03 -1.68 9.90
N ARG A 23 3.43 -1.77 11.08
CA ARG A 23 4.02 -2.50 12.22
C ARG A 23 3.81 -4.01 12.17
N TYR A 24 3.04 -4.51 11.19
CA TYR A 24 2.67 -5.93 11.13
C TYR A 24 3.64 -6.72 10.26
N ARG A 25 4.13 -6.10 9.18
CA ARG A 25 4.99 -6.72 8.18
C ARG A 25 6.03 -5.72 7.70
N THR A 26 7.31 -6.07 7.81
CA THR A 26 8.41 -5.20 7.39
C THR A 26 8.45 -5.06 5.87
N TRP A 27 8.63 -3.82 5.42
CA TRP A 27 8.97 -3.49 4.03
C TRP A 27 10.49 -3.48 3.88
N ASN A 28 11.06 -4.36 3.07
CA ASN A 28 12.51 -4.43 2.83
C ASN A 28 12.94 -3.49 1.70
N GLY A 29 12.05 -3.26 0.74
CA GLY A 29 12.22 -2.35 -0.39
C GLY A 29 10.89 -1.78 -0.86
N LEU A 30 10.93 -0.92 -1.87
CA LEU A 30 9.71 -0.33 -2.46
C LEU A 30 9.08 -1.25 -3.52
N GLU A 31 9.84 -2.23 -4.01
CA GLU A 31 9.44 -3.32 -4.87
C GLU A 31 8.69 -4.44 -4.14
N ASP A 32 8.69 -4.41 -2.79
CA ASP A 32 7.93 -5.37 -1.99
C ASP A 32 6.44 -5.31 -2.37
N LYS A 33 5.83 -6.49 -2.48
CA LYS A 33 4.42 -6.64 -2.82
C LYS A 33 3.58 -6.95 -1.59
N ARG A 34 2.36 -6.43 -1.57
CA ARG A 34 1.30 -6.85 -0.66
C ARG A 34 0.03 -7.17 -1.42
N TYR A 35 -0.70 -8.17 -0.95
CA TYR A 35 -2.07 -8.42 -1.39
C TYR A 35 -3.03 -7.71 -0.46
N CYS A 36 -3.85 -6.82 -1.01
CA CYS A 36 -4.88 -6.12 -0.26
C CYS A 36 -6.14 -6.99 -0.18
N LEU A 37 -6.46 -7.49 1.02
CA LEU A 37 -7.64 -8.33 1.23
C LEU A 37 -8.97 -7.61 0.95
N ALA A 38 -9.00 -6.27 1.02
CA ALA A 38 -10.22 -5.51 0.81
C ALA A 38 -10.58 -5.29 -0.67
N CYS A 39 -9.59 -5.05 -1.54
CA CYS A 39 -9.83 -4.83 -2.97
C CYS A 39 -9.34 -5.98 -3.87
N GLY A 40 -8.67 -6.97 -3.31
CA GLY A 40 -8.19 -8.15 -4.03
C GLY A 40 -7.04 -7.88 -5.01
N ARG A 41 -6.33 -6.76 -4.88
CA ARG A 41 -5.22 -6.37 -5.78
C ARG A 41 -3.85 -6.50 -5.11
N ILE A 42 -2.84 -6.75 -5.94
CA ILE A 42 -1.44 -6.56 -5.54
C ILE A 42 -1.14 -5.06 -5.52
N ILE A 43 -0.44 -4.62 -4.48
CA ILE A 43 0.05 -3.26 -4.31
C ILE A 43 1.55 -3.33 -4.04
N GLU A 44 2.29 -2.40 -4.62
CA GLU A 44 3.73 -2.24 -4.42
C GLU A 44 4.02 -1.04 -3.53
N GLY A 45 5.16 -1.08 -2.84
CA GLY A 45 5.60 0.00 -1.95
C GLY A 45 5.70 1.34 -2.67
N HIS A 46 6.10 1.32 -3.94
CA HIS A 46 6.13 2.49 -4.82
C HIS A 46 4.76 3.18 -4.98
N ASP A 47 3.67 2.44 -4.95
CA ASP A 47 2.34 2.97 -5.23
C ASP A 47 1.57 3.39 -3.98
N ILE A 48 1.97 2.89 -2.80
CA ILE A 48 1.28 3.21 -1.54
C ILE A 48 1.21 4.72 -1.34
N VAL A 49 0.00 5.20 -1.08
CA VAL A 49 -0.25 6.62 -0.90
C VAL A 49 -0.04 6.97 0.57
N ILE A 50 0.74 8.01 0.82
CA ILE A 50 0.94 8.55 2.17
C ILE A 50 0.09 9.81 2.30
N VAL A 51 -0.79 9.83 3.30
CA VAL A 51 -1.65 10.98 3.60
C VAL A 51 -1.53 11.38 5.07
N GLY A 52 -2.05 12.55 5.41
CA GLY A 52 -2.01 13.08 6.76
C GLY A 52 -1.04 14.24 6.88
N GLY A 53 -0.53 14.51 8.08
CA GLY A 53 0.46 15.56 8.30
C GLY A 53 0.00 17.01 8.03
N THR A 54 -1.23 17.23 7.55
CA THR A 54 -1.74 18.59 7.31
C THR A 54 -1.80 19.36 8.63
N ARG A 55 -1.16 20.54 8.65
CA ARG A 55 -0.92 21.40 9.83
C ARG A 55 0.01 20.81 10.91
N GLY A 56 0.90 19.89 10.56
CA GLY A 56 2.02 19.47 11.41
C GLY A 56 1.65 18.68 12.68
N THR A 57 0.38 18.26 12.84
CA THR A 57 -0.12 17.63 14.08
C THR A 57 -0.91 16.33 13.88
N GLY A 58 -1.37 16.03 12.67
CA GLY A 58 -2.10 14.79 12.38
C GLY A 58 -1.17 13.61 12.06
N PRO A 59 -1.49 12.37 12.52
CA PRO A 59 -0.67 11.20 12.23
C PRO A 59 -0.64 10.91 10.72
N LEU A 60 0.52 10.47 10.22
CA LEU A 60 0.65 9.94 8.87
C LEU A 60 -0.07 8.59 8.76
N ARG A 61 -0.60 8.30 7.57
CA ARG A 61 -1.30 7.06 7.26
C ARG A 61 -0.86 6.53 5.91
N LEU A 62 -0.74 5.21 5.84
CA LEU A 62 -0.59 4.48 4.59
C LEU A 62 -1.98 4.17 4.03
N VAL A 63 -2.17 4.40 2.74
CA VAL A 63 -3.44 4.21 2.03
C VAL A 63 -3.21 3.37 0.79
N CYS A 64 -4.13 2.42 0.55
CA CYS A 64 -4.10 1.59 -0.65
C CYS A 64 -4.23 2.46 -1.90
N PRO A 65 -3.41 2.25 -2.95
CA PRO A 65 -3.49 3.03 -4.18
C PRO A 65 -4.79 2.83 -4.96
N THR A 66 -5.55 1.77 -4.67
CA THR A 66 -6.81 1.50 -5.37
C THR A 66 -7.87 2.52 -4.99
N LYS A 67 -8.40 3.25 -5.99
CA LYS A 67 -9.46 4.25 -5.80
C LYS A 67 -10.67 3.65 -5.08
N GLY A 68 -11.07 4.27 -3.97
CA GLY A 68 -12.22 3.85 -3.17
C GLY A 68 -11.96 2.65 -2.25
N CYS A 69 -10.73 2.12 -2.21
CA CYS A 69 -10.36 1.14 -1.20
C CYS A 69 -10.10 1.83 0.14
N HIS A 70 -10.64 1.25 1.21
CA HIS A 70 -10.52 1.77 2.58
C HIS A 70 -9.69 0.84 3.48
N SER A 71 -8.86 -0.02 2.88
CA SER A 71 -8.02 -0.94 3.64
C SER A 71 -7.00 -0.23 4.50
N ILE A 72 -6.69 -0.86 5.61
CA ILE A 72 -5.60 -0.50 6.52
C ILE A 72 -4.45 -1.50 6.38
N THR A 73 -3.29 -1.20 6.97
CA THR A 73 -2.10 -2.06 6.91
C THR A 73 -2.33 -3.49 7.41
N MET A 74 -3.32 -3.69 8.28
CA MET A 74 -3.71 -5.03 8.75
C MET A 74 -4.28 -5.90 7.62
N ASP A 75 -4.97 -5.29 6.65
CA ASP A 75 -5.58 -5.97 5.49
C ASP A 75 -4.56 -6.29 4.39
N TRP A 76 -3.31 -5.87 4.54
CA TRP A 76 -2.27 -6.05 3.53
C TRP A 76 -1.37 -7.20 3.94
N VAL A 77 -1.47 -8.32 3.24
CA VAL A 77 -0.72 -9.54 3.54
C VAL A 77 0.40 -9.76 2.54
N ILE A 78 1.42 -10.52 2.91
CA ILE A 78 2.43 -10.99 1.97
C ILE A 78 1.73 -11.98 1.03
N PRO A 79 1.71 -11.75 -0.30
CA PRO A 79 1.07 -12.67 -1.22
C PRO A 79 1.81 -14.01 -1.22
N THR A 80 1.06 -15.11 -1.32
CA THR A 80 1.66 -16.42 -1.62
C THR A 80 1.83 -16.57 -3.12
N GLU A 81 2.73 -17.47 -3.54
CA GLU A 81 2.92 -17.76 -4.97
C GLU A 81 1.63 -18.19 -5.66
N GLN A 82 0.76 -18.92 -4.96
CA GLN A 82 -0.54 -19.34 -5.48
C GLN A 82 -1.45 -18.15 -5.79
N VAL A 83 -1.42 -17.11 -4.94
CA VAL A 83 -2.19 -15.87 -5.18
C VAL A 83 -1.61 -15.12 -6.39
N LEU A 84 -0.29 -15.02 -6.48
CA LEU A 84 0.38 -14.36 -7.60
C LEU A 84 0.06 -15.03 -8.94
N GLN A 85 0.16 -16.36 -9.01
CA GLN A 85 -0.16 -17.15 -10.21
C GLN A 85 -1.63 -17.02 -10.63
N ARG A 86 -2.56 -16.97 -9.66
CA ARG A 86 -3.98 -16.79 -9.97
C ARG A 86 -4.27 -15.41 -10.55
N LEU A 87 -3.64 -14.37 -10.00
CA LEU A 87 -3.85 -13.00 -10.48
C LEU A 87 -3.28 -12.82 -11.89
N SER A 88 -2.07 -13.32 -12.17
CA SER A 88 -1.51 -13.26 -13.52
C SER A 88 -2.40 -13.98 -14.54
N ALA A 89 -2.93 -15.15 -14.19
CA ALA A 89 -3.82 -15.91 -15.07
C ALA A 89 -5.17 -15.21 -15.35
N LEU A 90 -5.62 -14.33 -14.45
CA LEU A 90 -6.84 -13.52 -14.66
C LEU A 90 -6.54 -12.31 -15.55
N GLU A 91 -5.40 -11.63 -15.35
CA GLU A 91 -4.97 -10.49 -16.17
C GLU A 91 -4.76 -10.90 -17.64
N ASP A 92 -4.22 -12.09 -17.88
CA ASP A 92 -4.04 -12.65 -19.23
C ASP A 92 -5.37 -12.97 -19.95
N GLN A 93 -6.46 -13.16 -19.21
CA GLN A 93 -7.79 -13.45 -19.78
C GLN A 93 -8.59 -12.18 -20.08
N GLU A 94 -8.25 -11.06 -19.46
CA GLU A 94 -8.89 -9.75 -19.68
C GLU A 94 -8.19 -8.90 -20.76
N SER A 95 -7.08 -9.40 -21.34
CA SER A 95 -6.25 -8.77 -22.38
C SER A 95 -6.53 -9.32 -23.78
#